data_AF-A0A8D9FWV6-F1
#
_entry.id   AF-A0A8D9FWV6-F1
#
_cell.length_a   1.000
_cell.length_b   1.000
_cell.length_c   1.000
_cell.angle_alpha   90.00
_cell.angle_beta   90.00
_cell.angle_gamma   90.00
#
_symmetry.space_group_name_H-M   'P 1'
#
loop_
_entity.id
_entity.type
_entity.pdbx_description
1 polymer ?
#
loop_
_entity_poly.entity_id
_entity_poly.type
_entity_poly.pdbx_seq_one_letter_code
_entity_poly.pdbx_strand_id
1 'polypeptide(L)'
;CIALFYILPREMMNHLSPLEQDYSEFVEYDPSGRYGRYSEVLGKGSSKTVYRGFDEYEGIEVAWNQVKLYDFLHSPQELERLYCEIHLLKTLKHKSIMKFYTSWVDTKNRNINFITEMFTSGNLRQYRLKHKRVNIRAVKHWCRQILRGLHYLHTHDPPVIHRDLKCDNIFVNGNQGEVKIGDLGLAAILQNSHAAHCVGTPEFMAPEVYEEEYNELVDIYSFGMCVLEMVTVDYPYSECTHPAQIYKRVISGKKPDSLDKVRDHEVRGFIEKCLASASLRLSARELLNDHFLCNDESECKTKENYFDHTHCSNGYYIHNNVNQWAYNGNETVELHGTEIFEFQEGDHEDSAEKYDKKFDNVHISITGKRRDNGDGLFLRLRIADKEGLVRNIYFPFDMETDTAISVAREMVEELEMDDCDVTNIADMIDGEIASLIPGWRSGLEVESSFCNCASVMDFNVMQYCGNECVEKHGRFDEITSELKHTDEEEAFSCRASNVIH
;
A
#
# COMPACT_ATOMS: atom_id res chain seq x y z
N CYS A 1 24.26 -34.47 26.11
CA CYS A 1 22.94 -34.12 26.66
C CYS A 1 21.87 -34.81 25.83
N ILE A 2 21.68 -36.10 26.10
CA ILE A 2 20.87 -37.06 25.35
C ILE A 2 19.48 -37.11 25.98
N ALA A 3 18.47 -37.14 25.11
CA ALA A 3 17.08 -37.55 25.29
C ALA A 3 16.62 -37.95 26.70
N LEU A 4 15.66 -37.20 27.25
CA LEU A 4 14.75 -37.69 28.28
C LEU A 4 13.43 -38.08 27.60
N PHE A 5 13.36 -39.35 27.21
CA PHE A 5 12.11 -40.07 27.03
C PHE A 5 11.37 -40.10 28.38
N TYR A 6 10.17 -39.51 28.45
CA TYR A 6 9.22 -39.84 29.49
C TYR A 6 8.58 -41.19 29.15
N ILE A 7 9.12 -42.26 29.76
CA ILE A 7 8.43 -43.54 29.89
C ILE A 7 7.56 -43.41 31.15
N LEU A 8 6.24 -43.28 30.99
CA LEU A 8 5.30 -43.48 32.08
C LEU A 8 5.04 -44.98 32.30
N PRO A 9 5.00 -45.49 33.55
CA PRO A 9 4.74 -46.90 33.83
C PRO A 9 3.32 -47.34 33.46
N ARG A 10 3.21 -48.56 32.95
CA ARG A 10 2.02 -49.22 32.39
C ARG A 10 0.93 -49.62 33.40
N GLU A 11 0.92 -49.04 34.60
CA GLU A 11 0.02 -49.43 35.71
C GLU A 11 -1.01 -48.36 36.11
N MET A 12 -1.09 -47.24 35.39
CA MET A 12 -2.15 -46.22 35.59
C MET A 12 -3.32 -46.32 34.58
N MET A 13 -3.52 -47.48 33.94
CA MET A 13 -4.53 -47.68 32.89
C MET A 13 -5.89 -48.26 33.36
N ASN A 14 -6.21 -48.29 34.65
CA ASN A 14 -7.45 -48.90 35.14
C ASN A 14 -8.46 -47.95 35.83
N HIS A 15 -8.32 -46.64 35.66
CA HIS A 15 -9.37 -45.68 36.04
C HIS A 15 -9.56 -44.61 34.95
N LEU A 16 -9.96 -45.03 33.76
CA LEU A 16 -10.54 -44.13 32.76
C LEU A 16 -12.06 -44.18 32.90
N SER A 17 -12.60 -43.24 33.68
CA SER A 17 -13.98 -42.79 33.53
C SER A 17 -14.18 -42.25 32.11
N PRO A 18 -15.39 -42.34 31.53
CA PRO A 18 -15.68 -41.77 30.21
C PRO A 18 -15.67 -40.23 30.31
N LEU A 19 -14.49 -39.63 30.16
CA LEU A 19 -14.30 -38.21 29.83
C LEU A 19 -14.22 -38.10 28.29
N GLU A 20 -15.29 -38.49 27.62
CA GLU A 20 -15.56 -38.10 26.23
C GLU A 20 -16.65 -37.03 26.27
N GLN A 21 -16.26 -35.79 26.57
CA GLN A 21 -17.12 -34.64 26.29
C GLN A 21 -16.29 -33.34 26.21
N ASP A 22 -16.10 -32.93 24.96
CA ASP A 22 -15.90 -31.55 24.49
C ASP A 22 -14.54 -30.87 24.73
N TYR A 23 -13.50 -31.36 24.05
CA TYR A 23 -12.26 -30.61 23.79
C TYR A 23 -12.18 -30.19 22.31
N SER A 24 -13.28 -29.73 21.70
CA SER A 24 -13.12 -29.02 20.42
C SER A 24 -12.52 -27.64 20.72
N GLU A 25 -11.19 -27.55 20.74
CA GLU A 25 -10.45 -26.28 20.79
C GLU A 25 -10.84 -25.36 19.62
N PHE A 26 -11.33 -25.96 18.53
CA PHE A 26 -11.82 -25.28 17.35
C PHE A 26 -13.27 -24.78 17.54
N VAL A 27 -13.48 -23.52 17.18
CA VAL A 27 -14.78 -22.83 17.22
C VAL A 27 -15.59 -22.98 15.93
N GLU A 28 -14.93 -23.36 14.84
CA GLU A 28 -15.54 -23.54 13.51
C GLU A 28 -14.68 -24.53 12.69
N TYR A 29 -15.31 -25.27 11.78
CA TYR A 29 -14.64 -26.14 10.82
C TYR A 29 -15.02 -25.75 9.40
N ASP A 30 -14.13 -26.00 8.44
CA ASP A 30 -14.46 -25.85 7.04
C ASP A 30 -15.46 -26.95 6.58
N PRO A 31 -16.13 -26.79 5.42
CA PRO A 31 -17.12 -27.76 4.95
C PRO A 31 -16.59 -29.18 4.74
N SER A 32 -15.28 -29.36 4.54
CA SER A 32 -14.66 -30.68 4.43
C SER A 32 -14.31 -31.32 5.78
N GLY A 33 -14.30 -30.52 6.86
CA GLY A 33 -13.86 -30.96 8.19
C GLY A 33 -12.35 -31.19 8.28
N ARG A 34 -11.54 -30.60 7.40
CA ARG A 34 -10.07 -30.69 7.41
C ARG A 34 -9.41 -29.57 8.20
N TYR A 35 -9.98 -28.37 8.09
CA TYR A 35 -9.43 -27.17 8.71
C TYR A 35 -10.28 -26.79 9.90
N GLY A 36 -9.66 -26.67 11.06
CA GLY A 36 -10.26 -26.13 12.29
C GLY A 36 -9.82 -24.69 12.51
N ARG A 37 -10.76 -23.81 12.90
CA ARG A 37 -10.48 -22.41 13.26
C ARG A 37 -10.47 -22.23 14.77
N TYR A 38 -9.47 -21.52 15.29
CA TYR A 38 -9.42 -21.08 16.69
C TYR A 38 -10.12 -19.72 16.88
N SER A 39 -10.42 -19.36 18.14
CA SER A 39 -10.93 -18.02 18.47
C SER A 39 -9.87 -16.91 18.37
N GLU A 40 -8.59 -17.27 18.25
CA GLU A 40 -7.46 -16.35 18.19
C GLU A 40 -7.45 -15.56 16.87
N VAL A 41 -7.52 -14.24 16.98
CA VAL A 41 -7.40 -13.30 15.86
C VAL A 41 -5.93 -12.93 15.68
N LEU A 42 -5.41 -13.16 14.48
CA LEU A 42 -4.05 -12.80 14.09
C LEU A 42 -3.97 -11.36 13.55
N GLY A 43 -5.04 -10.89 12.91
CA GLY A 43 -5.11 -9.54 12.37
C GLY A 43 -6.52 -9.18 11.90
N LYS A 44 -6.81 -7.88 11.86
CA LYS A 44 -8.03 -7.31 11.27
C LYS A 44 -7.60 -6.24 10.27
N GLY A 45 -7.91 -6.47 8.99
CA GLY A 45 -7.84 -5.45 7.95
C GLY A 45 -9.20 -4.79 7.74
N SER A 46 -9.27 -3.87 6.78
CA SER A 46 -10.52 -3.20 6.36
C SER A 46 -11.56 -4.23 5.88
N SER A 47 -11.15 -5.18 5.05
CA SER A 47 -12.09 -6.12 4.40
C SER A 47 -12.14 -7.51 5.05
N LYS A 48 -11.12 -7.93 5.82
CA LYS A 48 -11.02 -9.30 6.35
C LYS A 48 -10.49 -9.38 7.77
N THR A 49 -11.03 -10.33 8.52
CA THR A 49 -10.44 -10.77 9.80
C THR A 49 -9.70 -12.07 9.59
N VAL A 50 -8.43 -12.11 10.02
CA VAL A 50 -7.57 -13.29 9.94
C VAL A 50 -7.51 -13.97 11.29
N TYR A 51 -7.91 -15.23 11.34
CA TYR A 51 -7.85 -16.09 12.52
C TYR A 51 -6.74 -17.12 12.37
N ARG A 52 -6.28 -17.64 13.50
CA ARG A 52 -5.46 -18.84 13.52
C ARG A 52 -6.32 -20.04 13.18
N GLY A 53 -5.83 -20.88 12.28
CA GLY A 53 -6.42 -22.17 11.96
C GLY A 53 -5.39 -23.28 11.93
N PHE A 54 -5.86 -24.51 11.80
CA PHE A 54 -5.03 -25.70 11.74
C PHE A 54 -5.53 -26.64 10.65
N ASP A 55 -4.60 -27.14 9.84
CA ASP A 55 -4.84 -28.21 8.88
C ASP A 55 -4.59 -29.56 9.54
N GLU A 56 -5.66 -30.29 9.86
CA GLU A 56 -5.55 -31.58 10.57
C GLU A 56 -4.90 -32.69 9.73
N TYR A 57 -4.83 -32.54 8.41
CA TYR A 57 -4.25 -33.55 7.52
C TYR A 57 -2.73 -33.43 7.43
N GLU A 58 -2.23 -32.19 7.28
CA GLU A 58 -0.79 -31.92 7.16
C GLU A 58 -0.14 -31.60 8.51
N GLY A 59 -0.93 -31.32 9.53
CA GLY A 59 -0.45 -30.98 10.87
C GLY A 59 0.22 -29.61 10.93
N ILE A 60 -0.23 -28.65 10.12
CA ILE A 60 0.36 -27.31 10.01
C ILE A 60 -0.62 -26.21 10.41
N GLU A 61 -0.09 -25.13 10.95
CA GLU A 61 -0.87 -23.91 11.19
C GLU A 61 -1.16 -23.19 9.87
N VAL A 62 -2.36 -22.63 9.77
CA VAL A 62 -2.85 -21.91 8.60
C VAL A 62 -3.51 -20.60 9.00
N ALA A 63 -3.56 -19.65 8.07
CA ALA A 63 -4.31 -18.41 8.24
C ALA A 63 -5.73 -18.63 7.72
N TRP A 64 -6.70 -18.49 8.60
CA TRP A 64 -8.11 -18.53 8.26
C TRP A 64 -8.62 -17.11 8.04
N ASN A 65 -8.79 -16.74 6.78
CA ASN A 65 -9.30 -15.43 6.41
C ASN A 65 -10.82 -15.50 6.33
N GLN A 66 -11.50 -14.65 7.09
CA GLN A 66 -12.96 -14.57 7.11
C GLN A 66 -13.40 -13.15 6.78
N VAL A 67 -14.33 -13.06 5.84
CA VAL A 67 -14.94 -11.84 5.34
C VAL A 67 -16.44 -11.93 5.57
N LYS A 68 -17.04 -10.91 6.19
CA LYS A 68 -18.50 -10.87 6.36
C LYS A 68 -19.13 -10.15 5.17
N LEU A 69 -20.02 -10.83 4.45
CA LEU A 69 -20.65 -10.27 3.25
C LEU A 69 -21.50 -9.02 3.52
N TYR A 70 -22.00 -8.84 4.75
CA TYR A 70 -22.81 -7.68 5.10
C TYR A 70 -22.00 -6.38 5.07
N ASP A 71 -20.69 -6.46 5.30
CA ASP A 71 -19.80 -5.30 5.31
C ASP A 71 -19.64 -4.71 3.88
N PHE A 72 -19.92 -5.51 2.84
CA PHE A 72 -19.78 -5.13 1.42
C PHE A 72 -21.08 -4.70 0.75
N LEU A 73 -22.19 -4.63 1.49
CA LEU A 73 -23.48 -4.22 0.91
C LEU A 73 -23.48 -2.77 0.39
N HIS A 74 -22.49 -1.97 0.80
CA HIS A 74 -22.32 -0.59 0.39
C HIS A 74 -21.15 -0.37 -0.59
N SER A 75 -20.36 -1.41 -0.91
CA SER A 75 -19.14 -1.30 -1.74
C SER A 75 -18.96 -2.54 -2.65
N PRO A 76 -19.64 -2.56 -3.82
CA PRO A 76 -19.47 -3.64 -4.80
C PRO A 76 -18.03 -3.84 -5.28
N GLN A 77 -17.25 -2.75 -5.34
CA GLN A 77 -15.86 -2.75 -5.80
C GLN A 77 -14.94 -3.53 -4.86
N GLU A 78 -15.12 -3.39 -3.54
CA GLU A 78 -14.35 -4.18 -2.58
C GLU A 78 -14.65 -5.67 -2.65
N LEU A 79 -15.90 -6.03 -2.92
CA LEU A 79 -16.29 -7.42 -3.10
C LEU A 79 -15.63 -8.01 -4.36
N GLU A 80 -15.58 -7.24 -5.45
CA GLU A 80 -14.88 -7.61 -6.68
C GLU A 80 -13.37 -7.82 -6.43
N ARG A 81 -12.71 -6.87 -5.73
CA ARG A 81 -11.29 -6.99 -5.33
C ARG A 81 -11.02 -8.26 -4.53
N LEU A 82 -11.90 -8.59 -3.58
CA LEU A 82 -11.78 -9.83 -2.80
C LEU A 82 -11.92 -11.07 -3.68
N TYR A 83 -12.89 -11.10 -4.60
CA TYR A 83 -13.05 -12.22 -5.53
C TYR A 83 -11.84 -12.36 -6.44
N CYS A 84 -11.29 -11.25 -6.93
CA CYS A 84 -10.05 -11.21 -7.70
C CYS A 84 -8.87 -11.75 -6.89
N GLU A 85 -8.69 -11.31 -5.63
CA GLU A 85 -7.65 -11.81 -4.72
C GLU A 85 -7.71 -13.34 -4.61
N ILE A 86 -8.89 -13.87 -4.25
CA ILE A 86 -9.11 -15.31 -4.05
C ILE A 86 -8.89 -16.07 -5.35
N HIS A 87 -9.40 -15.56 -6.48
CA HIS A 87 -9.29 -16.21 -7.78
C HIS A 87 -7.84 -16.28 -8.25
N LEU A 88 -7.11 -15.16 -8.18
CA LEU A 88 -5.70 -15.11 -8.57
C LEU A 88 -4.85 -16.00 -7.67
N LEU A 89 -4.94 -15.85 -6.34
CA LEU A 89 -4.18 -16.66 -5.39
C LEU A 89 -4.39 -18.17 -5.59
N LYS A 90 -5.60 -18.59 -5.98
CA LYS A 90 -5.91 -20.00 -6.27
C LYS A 90 -5.16 -20.55 -7.49
N THR A 91 -4.81 -19.70 -8.47
CA THR A 91 -4.11 -20.11 -9.70
C THR A 91 -2.59 -20.05 -9.56
N LEU A 92 -2.07 -19.21 -8.67
CA LEU A 92 -0.64 -18.95 -8.52
C LEU A 92 0.06 -20.03 -7.68
N LYS A 93 1.21 -20.49 -8.16
CA LYS A 93 2.04 -21.52 -7.50
C LYS A 93 3.51 -21.19 -7.62
N HIS A 94 4.04 -20.46 -6.65
CA HIS A 94 5.44 -20.08 -6.63
C HIS A 94 5.98 -19.94 -5.20
N LYS A 95 7.28 -20.19 -4.99
CA LYS A 95 7.89 -20.18 -3.65
C LYS A 95 7.88 -18.80 -2.97
N SER A 96 7.86 -17.73 -3.77
CA SER A 96 7.86 -16.35 -3.28
C SER A 96 6.50 -15.66 -3.40
N ILE A 97 5.43 -16.42 -3.64
CA ILE A 97 4.04 -15.96 -3.61
C ILE A 97 3.31 -16.71 -2.50
N MET A 98 2.39 -16.03 -1.81
CA MET A 98 1.59 -16.60 -0.74
C MET A 98 0.83 -17.84 -1.22
N LYS A 99 0.96 -18.95 -0.50
CA LYS A 99 0.24 -20.18 -0.80
C LYS A 99 -1.23 -20.06 -0.40
N PHE A 100 -2.10 -20.33 -1.35
CA PHE A 100 -3.53 -20.53 -1.16
C PHE A 100 -3.86 -22.02 -1.06
N TYR A 101 -4.72 -22.38 -0.11
CA TYR A 101 -5.14 -23.76 0.11
C TYR A 101 -6.57 -24.01 -0.40
N THR A 102 -7.54 -23.23 0.06
CA THR A 102 -8.96 -23.41 -0.30
C THR A 102 -9.80 -22.18 0.04
N SER A 103 -11.02 -22.10 -0.49
CA SER A 103 -12.04 -21.10 -0.14
C SER A 103 -13.45 -21.66 -0.23
N TRP A 104 -14.37 -21.12 0.55
CA TRP A 104 -15.80 -21.43 0.47
C TRP A 104 -16.66 -20.26 0.94
N VAL A 105 -17.93 -20.31 0.58
CA VAL A 105 -18.95 -19.38 1.07
C VAL A 105 -19.78 -20.07 2.13
N ASP A 106 -19.80 -19.51 3.34
CA ASP A 106 -20.72 -19.90 4.40
C ASP A 106 -22.01 -19.10 4.27
N THR A 107 -23.03 -19.71 3.66
CA THR A 107 -24.34 -19.10 3.45
C THR A 107 -25.13 -18.89 4.74
N LYS A 108 -24.84 -19.66 5.81
CA LYS A 108 -25.56 -19.56 7.09
C LYS A 108 -25.14 -18.30 7.84
N ASN A 109 -23.83 -18.08 7.95
CA ASN A 109 -23.27 -16.91 8.62
C ASN A 109 -23.03 -15.73 7.66
N ARG A 110 -23.26 -15.93 6.35
CA ARG A 110 -23.02 -14.94 5.28
C ARG A 110 -21.57 -14.48 5.24
N ASN A 111 -20.65 -15.44 5.30
CA ASN A 111 -19.22 -15.17 5.26
C ASN A 111 -18.57 -15.79 4.02
N ILE A 112 -17.54 -15.16 3.49
CA ILE A 112 -16.56 -15.81 2.62
C ILE A 112 -15.38 -16.19 3.50
N ASN A 113 -14.95 -17.45 3.44
CA ASN A 113 -13.78 -17.94 4.13
C ASN A 113 -12.76 -18.46 3.12
N PHE A 114 -11.48 -18.23 3.39
CA PHE A 114 -10.39 -18.79 2.61
C PHE A 114 -9.13 -19.02 3.44
N ILE A 115 -8.39 -20.07 3.09
CA ILE A 115 -7.23 -20.55 3.83
C ILE A 115 -5.96 -20.24 3.05
N THR A 116 -5.05 -19.54 3.70
CA THR A 116 -3.71 -19.24 3.20
C THR A 116 -2.66 -19.73 4.18
N GLU A 117 -1.39 -19.69 3.76
CA GLU A 117 -0.30 -19.99 4.68
C GLU A 117 -0.17 -18.93 5.77
N MET A 118 0.22 -19.37 6.96
CA MET A 118 0.35 -18.51 8.13
C MET A 118 1.78 -17.98 8.28
N PHE A 119 1.90 -16.69 8.57
CA PHE A 119 3.18 -16.03 8.84
C PHE A 119 3.21 -15.51 10.27
N THR A 120 3.92 -16.22 11.15
CA THR A 120 4.06 -15.86 12.57
C THR A 120 5.00 -14.68 12.81
N SER A 121 5.83 -14.32 11.82
CA SER A 121 6.77 -13.20 11.94
C SER A 121 6.20 -11.87 11.43
N GLY A 122 4.93 -11.86 11.00
CA GLY A 122 4.27 -10.68 10.45
C GLY A 122 4.73 -10.31 9.05
N ASN A 123 4.43 -9.07 8.66
CA ASN A 123 4.89 -8.50 7.39
C ASN A 123 6.31 -7.92 7.50
N LEU A 124 6.89 -7.58 6.35
CA LEU A 124 8.27 -7.15 6.23
C LEU A 124 8.53 -5.83 6.96
N ARG A 125 7.56 -4.90 6.95
CA ARG A 125 7.63 -3.65 7.72
C ARG A 125 7.73 -3.94 9.22
N GLN A 126 6.77 -4.68 9.77
CA GLN A 126 6.75 -5.08 11.18
C GLN A 126 8.03 -5.81 11.57
N TYR A 127 8.52 -6.70 10.70
CA TYR A 127 9.73 -7.46 10.92
C TYR A 127 10.98 -6.57 10.97
N ARG A 128 11.11 -5.58 10.07
CA ARG A 128 12.23 -4.62 10.07
C ARG A 128 12.19 -3.69 11.28
N LEU A 129 11.01 -3.21 11.69
CA LEU A 129 10.83 -2.40 12.90
C LEU A 129 11.26 -3.17 14.16
N LYS A 130 10.89 -4.45 14.27
CA LYS A 130 11.30 -5.34 15.36
C LYS A 130 12.79 -5.65 15.34
N HIS A 131 13.37 -5.87 14.16
CA HIS A 131 14.76 -6.31 14.01
C HIS A 131 15.63 -5.25 13.33
N LYS A 132 15.78 -4.04 13.89
CA LYS A 132 16.48 -2.92 13.24
C LYS A 132 17.87 -3.25 12.65
N ARG A 133 18.65 -4.10 13.32
CA ARG A 133 19.99 -4.54 12.89
C ARG A 133 19.92 -5.82 12.03
N VAL A 134 19.66 -5.67 10.73
CA VAL A 134 19.74 -6.76 9.76
C VAL A 134 20.96 -6.57 8.87
N ASN A 135 21.69 -7.65 8.61
CA ASN A 135 22.83 -7.62 7.70
C ASN A 135 22.34 -7.47 6.25
N ILE A 136 23.06 -6.68 5.44
CA ILE A 136 22.74 -6.45 4.03
C ILE A 136 22.58 -7.76 3.22
N ARG A 137 23.30 -8.83 3.57
CA ARG A 137 23.16 -10.15 2.95
C ARG A 137 21.73 -10.70 3.06
N ALA A 138 21.07 -10.48 4.19
CA ALA A 138 19.68 -10.91 4.39
C ALA A 138 18.72 -10.04 3.57
N VAL A 139 18.94 -8.73 3.49
CA VAL A 139 18.17 -7.83 2.61
C VAL A 139 18.32 -8.26 1.15
N LYS A 140 19.55 -8.51 0.68
CA LYS A 140 19.81 -9.06 -0.66
C LYS A 140 19.07 -10.40 -0.86
N HIS A 141 18.97 -11.24 0.17
CA HIS A 141 18.24 -12.51 0.11
C HIS A 141 16.73 -12.31 -0.05
N TRP A 142 16.14 -11.35 0.67
CA TRP A 142 14.75 -10.98 0.50
C TRP A 142 14.49 -10.34 -0.87
N CYS A 143 15.36 -9.45 -1.34
CA CYS A 143 15.28 -8.87 -2.68
C CYS A 143 15.20 -9.93 -3.77
N ARG A 144 16.08 -10.95 -3.73
CA ARG A 144 16.06 -12.06 -4.70
C ARG A 144 14.75 -12.85 -4.67
N GLN A 145 14.18 -13.07 -3.49
CA GLN A 145 12.90 -13.78 -3.36
C GLN A 145 11.75 -12.94 -3.93
N ILE A 146 11.66 -11.66 -3.56
CA ILE A 146 10.63 -10.75 -4.06
C ILE A 146 10.71 -10.64 -5.59
N LEU A 147 11.90 -10.41 -6.15
CA LEU A 147 12.09 -10.32 -7.61
C LEU A 147 11.77 -11.63 -8.34
N ARG A 148 12.03 -12.80 -7.74
CA ARG A 148 11.57 -14.08 -8.31
C ARG A 148 10.05 -14.19 -8.32
N GLY A 149 9.39 -13.68 -7.27
CA GLY A 149 7.93 -13.57 -7.20
C GLY A 149 7.38 -12.66 -8.29
N LEU A 150 7.93 -11.44 -8.43
CA LEU A 150 7.53 -10.49 -9.47
C LEU A 150 7.79 -11.05 -10.87
N HIS A 151 8.96 -11.62 -11.12
CA HIS A 151 9.26 -12.24 -12.41
C HIS A 151 8.27 -13.36 -12.75
N TYR A 152 7.84 -14.16 -11.76
CA TYR A 152 6.81 -15.18 -11.95
C TYR A 152 5.47 -14.54 -12.35
N LEU A 153 5.01 -13.49 -11.65
CA LEU A 153 3.77 -12.77 -11.97
C LEU A 153 3.81 -12.15 -13.38
N HIS A 154 4.90 -11.47 -13.69
CA HIS A 154 5.10 -10.72 -14.94
C HIS A 154 5.29 -11.61 -16.17
N THR A 155 5.61 -12.89 -15.99
CA THR A 155 5.77 -13.85 -17.10
C THR A 155 4.52 -14.68 -17.39
N HIS A 156 3.42 -14.44 -16.67
CA HIS A 156 2.12 -14.98 -17.07
C HIS A 156 1.69 -14.42 -18.43
N ASP A 157 0.81 -15.16 -19.11
CA ASP A 157 0.19 -14.76 -20.37
C ASP A 157 -1.34 -14.77 -20.19
N PRO A 158 -1.98 -13.61 -19.97
CA PRO A 158 -1.40 -12.26 -19.94
C PRO A 158 -0.63 -11.96 -18.63
N PRO A 159 0.26 -10.95 -18.61
CA PRO A 159 1.01 -10.57 -17.40
C PRO A 159 0.11 -10.21 -16.22
N VAL A 160 0.51 -10.62 -15.02
CA VAL A 160 -0.16 -10.23 -13.76
C VAL A 160 0.65 -9.12 -13.10
N ILE A 161 0.03 -7.96 -12.89
CA ILE A 161 0.64 -6.80 -12.22
C ILE A 161 0.08 -6.70 -10.80
N HIS A 162 0.95 -6.56 -9.80
CA HIS A 162 0.53 -6.52 -8.39
C HIS A 162 -0.18 -5.21 -8.01
N ARG A 163 0.31 -4.06 -8.49
CA ARG A 163 -0.22 -2.70 -8.31
C ARG A 163 -0.20 -2.10 -6.88
N ASP A 164 -0.13 -2.93 -5.83
CA ASP A 164 0.09 -2.44 -4.45
C ASP A 164 1.22 -3.19 -3.73
N LEU A 165 2.38 -3.30 -4.38
CA LEU A 165 3.53 -3.93 -3.75
C LEU A 165 4.13 -3.00 -2.68
N LYS A 166 4.02 -3.36 -1.41
CA LYS A 166 4.61 -2.62 -0.28
C LYS A 166 5.10 -3.56 0.81
N CYS A 167 5.89 -3.05 1.76
CA CYS A 167 6.40 -3.88 2.85
C CYS A 167 5.30 -4.47 3.76
N ASP A 168 4.09 -3.92 3.76
CA ASP A 168 2.93 -4.50 4.47
C ASP A 168 2.37 -5.75 3.79
N ASN A 169 2.52 -5.85 2.48
CA ASN A 169 1.98 -6.93 1.64
C ASN A 169 3.03 -8.02 1.37
N ILE A 170 4.23 -7.90 1.93
CA ILE A 170 5.29 -8.91 1.86
C ILE A 170 5.42 -9.56 3.23
N PHE A 171 5.17 -10.86 3.31
CA PHE A 171 5.14 -11.61 4.56
C PHE A 171 6.45 -12.35 4.83
N VAL A 172 6.84 -12.45 6.10
CA VAL A 172 8.12 -13.02 6.51
C VAL A 172 7.92 -14.33 7.26
N ASN A 173 8.70 -15.35 6.89
CA ASN A 173 8.93 -16.52 7.70
C ASN A 173 10.33 -16.41 8.34
N GLY A 174 10.36 -15.84 9.55
CA GLY A 174 11.61 -15.48 10.23
C GLY A 174 12.51 -16.67 10.58
N ASN A 175 11.93 -17.86 10.75
CA ASN A 175 12.69 -19.08 11.05
C ASN A 175 13.50 -19.57 9.85
N GLN A 176 13.03 -19.31 8.64
CA GLN A 176 13.66 -19.75 7.39
C GLN A 176 14.33 -18.60 6.63
N GLY A 177 14.11 -17.35 7.06
CA GLY A 177 14.57 -16.17 6.34
C GLY A 177 13.87 -15.98 4.99
N GLU A 178 12.69 -16.58 4.83
CA GLU A 178 11.91 -16.55 3.58
C GLU A 178 10.93 -15.38 3.59
N VAL A 179 10.69 -14.81 2.40
CA VAL A 179 9.69 -13.76 2.18
C VAL A 179 8.78 -14.13 1.02
N LYS A 180 7.50 -13.76 1.14
CA LYS A 180 6.49 -14.08 0.14
C LYS A 180 5.56 -12.90 -0.08
N ILE A 181 5.28 -12.62 -1.34
CA ILE A 181 4.33 -11.59 -1.76
C ILE A 181 2.92 -12.11 -1.52
N GLY A 182 2.09 -11.32 -0.85
CA GLY A 182 0.67 -11.57 -0.65
C GLY A 182 -0.15 -10.33 -1.01
N ASP A 183 -1.45 -10.40 -0.73
CA ASP A 183 -2.43 -9.35 -1.02
C ASP A 183 -2.48 -8.90 -2.48
N LEU A 184 -3.15 -9.72 -3.29
CA LEU A 184 -3.38 -9.48 -4.72
C LEU A 184 -4.76 -8.87 -4.97
N GLY A 185 -5.36 -8.19 -3.98
CA GLY A 185 -6.70 -7.60 -4.10
C GLY A 185 -6.81 -6.53 -5.18
N LEU A 186 -5.69 -5.87 -5.49
CA LEU A 186 -5.57 -4.96 -6.62
C LEU A 186 -4.90 -5.58 -7.83
N ALA A 187 -4.50 -6.85 -7.84
CA ALA A 187 -3.76 -7.34 -8.98
C ALA A 187 -4.62 -7.32 -10.25
N ALA A 188 -4.01 -6.94 -11.38
CA ALA A 188 -4.68 -6.90 -12.68
C ALA A 188 -4.00 -7.84 -13.66
N ILE A 189 -4.81 -8.45 -14.53
CA ILE A 189 -4.35 -9.17 -15.71
C ILE A 189 -4.38 -8.17 -16.87
N LEU A 190 -3.22 -7.80 -17.39
CA LEU A 190 -3.14 -6.81 -18.47
C LEU A 190 -3.60 -7.45 -19.79
N GLN A 191 -4.90 -7.35 -20.10
CA GLN A 191 -5.42 -7.51 -21.47
C GLN A 191 -5.33 -6.15 -22.18
N ASN A 192 -5.25 -6.14 -23.52
CA ASN A 192 -4.96 -4.97 -24.39
C ASN A 192 -5.97 -3.78 -24.32
N SER A 193 -6.55 -3.47 -23.16
CA SER A 193 -7.41 -2.32 -22.89
C SER A 193 -6.71 -1.37 -21.91
N HIS A 194 -6.36 -0.19 -22.41
CA HIS A 194 -5.60 0.90 -21.80
C HIS A 194 -6.28 1.64 -20.62
N ALA A 195 -7.20 1.01 -19.90
CA ALA A 195 -7.93 1.65 -18.80
C ALA A 195 -7.55 1.02 -17.46
N ALA A 196 -6.32 1.27 -17.01
CA ALA A 196 -5.86 0.78 -15.72
C ALA A 196 -6.03 1.89 -14.67
N HIS A 197 -7.02 1.75 -13.78
CA HIS A 197 -7.32 2.75 -12.75
C HIS A 197 -6.09 3.06 -11.88
N CYS A 198 -5.97 4.34 -11.49
CA CYS A 198 -4.99 4.80 -10.52
C CYS A 198 -5.33 4.22 -9.15
N VAL A 199 -4.59 3.16 -8.76
CA VAL A 199 -4.79 2.44 -7.50
C VAL A 199 -3.44 2.17 -6.83
N GLY A 200 -3.45 2.09 -5.49
CA GLY A 200 -2.28 1.73 -4.69
C GLY A 200 -2.00 2.74 -3.59
N THR A 201 -0.83 2.57 -2.97
CA THR A 201 -0.33 3.41 -1.89
C THR A 201 0.60 4.50 -2.44
N PRO A 202 0.29 5.80 -2.34
CA PRO A 202 1.01 6.88 -3.03
C PRO A 202 2.54 6.85 -2.88
N GLU A 203 3.04 6.44 -1.72
CA GLU A 203 4.47 6.41 -1.40
C GLU A 203 5.24 5.31 -2.16
N PHE A 204 4.52 4.34 -2.73
CA PHE A 204 5.05 3.23 -3.50
C PHE A 204 4.65 3.28 -4.98
N MET A 205 3.80 4.24 -5.38
CA MET A 205 3.29 4.35 -6.75
C MET A 205 4.32 5.00 -7.68
N ALA A 206 4.48 4.42 -8.86
CA ALA A 206 5.31 4.97 -9.93
C ALA A 206 4.63 6.20 -10.57
N PRO A 207 5.38 7.17 -11.11
CA PRO A 207 4.80 8.37 -11.72
C PRO A 207 3.82 8.06 -12.87
N GLU A 208 4.12 7.06 -13.69
CA GLU A 208 3.26 6.67 -14.82
C GLU A 208 1.90 6.06 -14.40
N VAL A 209 1.73 5.67 -13.12
CA VAL A 209 0.43 5.18 -12.63
C VAL A 209 -0.62 6.29 -12.66
N TYR A 210 -0.21 7.55 -12.51
CA TYR A 210 -1.10 8.71 -12.56
C TYR A 210 -1.52 9.08 -13.98
N GLU A 211 -0.80 8.60 -15.00
CA GLU A 211 -1.13 8.76 -16.41
C GLU A 211 -2.09 7.65 -16.90
N GLU A 212 -2.42 6.67 -16.05
CA GLU A 212 -3.36 5.55 -16.30
C GLU A 212 -2.96 4.61 -17.47
N GLU A 213 -1.80 4.85 -18.09
CA GLU A 213 -1.13 3.99 -19.06
C GLU A 213 0.18 3.45 -18.48
N TYR A 214 0.13 2.23 -17.93
CA TYR A 214 1.29 1.61 -17.32
C TYR A 214 1.38 0.10 -17.58
N ASN A 215 2.57 -0.45 -17.33
CA ASN A 215 2.89 -1.85 -17.49
C ASN A 215 3.41 -2.46 -16.17
N GLU A 216 3.94 -3.68 -16.22
CA GLU A 216 4.42 -4.41 -15.05
C GLU A 216 5.60 -3.75 -14.33
N LEU A 217 6.28 -2.77 -14.97
CA LEU A 217 7.41 -2.07 -14.37
C LEU A 217 7.02 -1.18 -13.20
N VAL A 218 5.73 -0.88 -13.00
CA VAL A 218 5.26 -0.17 -11.80
C VAL A 218 5.58 -0.96 -10.53
N ASP A 219 5.46 -2.30 -10.57
CA ASP A 219 5.82 -3.15 -9.43
C ASP A 219 7.32 -3.09 -9.12
N ILE A 220 8.16 -2.79 -10.12
CA ILE A 220 9.61 -2.63 -9.93
C ILE A 220 9.92 -1.31 -9.20
N TYR A 221 9.17 -0.24 -9.51
CA TYR A 221 9.29 1.00 -8.77
C TYR A 221 8.90 0.80 -7.31
N SER A 222 7.74 0.16 -7.07
CA SER A 222 7.25 -0.17 -5.74
C SER A 222 8.22 -1.10 -4.99
N PHE A 223 8.85 -2.05 -5.70
CA PHE A 223 9.93 -2.87 -5.16
C PHE A 223 11.14 -2.01 -4.73
N GLY A 224 11.55 -1.04 -5.54
CA GLY A 224 12.60 -0.08 -5.19
C GLY A 224 12.30 0.67 -3.88
N MET A 225 11.05 1.11 -3.70
CA MET A 225 10.58 1.75 -2.47
C MET A 225 10.60 0.77 -1.28
N CYS A 226 10.22 -0.50 -1.47
CA CYS A 226 10.36 -1.53 -0.44
C CYS A 226 11.84 -1.75 -0.03
N VAL A 227 12.76 -1.74 -0.99
CA VAL A 227 14.20 -1.87 -0.70
C VAL A 227 14.70 -0.67 0.08
N LEU A 228 14.29 0.54 -0.30
CA LEU A 228 14.58 1.77 0.42
C LEU A 228 14.12 1.69 1.87
N GLU A 229 12.84 1.34 2.10
CA GLU A 229 12.28 1.18 3.43
C GLU A 229 13.03 0.11 4.25
N MET A 230 13.38 -1.04 3.64
CA MET A 230 14.11 -2.09 4.33
C MET A 230 15.48 -1.63 4.85
N VAL A 231 16.20 -0.83 4.07
CA VAL A 231 17.57 -0.41 4.40
C VAL A 231 17.62 0.80 5.33
N THR A 232 16.66 1.70 5.22
CA THR A 232 16.59 2.92 6.08
C THR A 232 15.78 2.67 7.35
N VAL A 233 14.79 1.76 7.31
CA VAL A 233 13.73 1.62 8.31
C VAL A 233 12.88 2.89 8.44
N ASP A 234 12.94 3.76 7.42
CA ASP A 234 12.14 4.97 7.29
C ASP A 234 11.11 4.75 6.18
N TYR A 235 9.86 5.16 6.43
CA TYR A 235 8.81 5.09 5.44
C TYR A 235 9.10 6.07 4.28
N PRO A 236 8.98 5.66 3.00
CA PRO A 236 9.22 6.54 1.86
C PRO A 236 8.34 7.79 1.93
N TYR A 237 8.91 8.95 1.60
CA TYR A 237 8.23 10.25 1.64
C TYR A 237 7.66 10.67 3.01
N SER A 238 8.20 10.13 4.12
CA SER A 238 7.82 10.54 5.49
C SER A 238 7.97 12.04 5.79
N GLU A 239 8.72 12.76 4.97
CA GLU A 239 8.90 14.22 5.03
C GLU A 239 7.74 15.02 4.40
N CYS A 240 6.78 14.36 3.74
CA CYS A 240 5.57 14.97 3.21
C CYS A 240 4.44 14.83 4.24
N THR A 241 3.62 15.86 4.41
CA THR A 241 2.46 15.81 5.33
C THR A 241 1.19 15.32 4.66
N HIS A 242 1.02 15.61 3.36
CA HIS A 242 -0.16 15.23 2.59
C HIS A 242 0.21 14.52 1.29
N PRO A 243 -0.58 13.55 0.79
CA PRO A 243 -0.24 12.82 -0.44
C PRO A 243 -0.16 13.66 -1.71
N ALA A 244 -0.80 14.84 -1.75
CA ALA A 244 -0.61 15.79 -2.85
C ALA A 244 0.87 16.23 -2.98
N GLN A 245 1.59 16.39 -1.86
CA GLN A 245 3.01 16.71 -1.87
C GLN A 245 3.84 15.53 -2.39
N ILE A 246 3.44 14.31 -2.06
CA ILE A 246 4.07 13.08 -2.55
C ILE A 246 3.90 13.00 -4.06
N TYR A 247 2.67 13.16 -4.55
CA TYR A 247 2.35 13.22 -5.98
C TYR A 247 3.24 14.24 -6.71
N LYS A 248 3.30 15.50 -6.25
CA LYS A 248 4.14 16.54 -6.87
C LYS A 248 5.61 16.13 -6.94
N ARG A 249 6.14 15.55 -5.86
CA ARG A 249 7.54 15.10 -5.82
C ARG A 249 7.79 13.94 -6.76
N VAL A 250 6.90 12.95 -6.78
CA VAL A 250 7.01 11.79 -7.67
C VAL A 250 6.98 12.22 -9.14
N ILE A 251 6.01 13.06 -9.54
CA ILE A 251 5.89 13.55 -10.93
C ILE A 251 7.06 14.44 -11.34
N SER A 252 7.59 15.27 -10.44
CA SER A 252 8.79 16.09 -10.70
C SER A 252 10.11 15.29 -10.65
N GLY A 253 10.05 13.97 -10.43
CA GLY A 253 11.23 13.10 -10.34
C GLY A 253 12.04 13.29 -9.04
N LYS A 254 11.50 13.99 -8.05
CA LYS A 254 12.12 14.15 -6.72
C LYS A 254 11.90 12.89 -5.88
N LYS A 255 13.01 12.21 -5.59
CA LYS A 255 13.05 10.98 -4.78
C LYS A 255 12.87 11.29 -3.28
N PRO A 256 12.50 10.30 -2.45
CA PRO A 256 12.37 10.49 -0.99
C PRO A 256 13.68 10.93 -0.34
N ASP A 257 13.60 11.79 0.68
CA ASP A 257 14.77 12.24 1.45
C ASP A 257 15.49 11.07 2.16
N SER A 258 14.77 9.98 2.43
CA SER A 258 15.34 8.76 3.00
C SER A 258 16.39 8.10 2.08
N LEU A 259 16.36 8.35 0.76
CA LEU A 259 17.39 7.86 -0.16
C LEU A 259 18.77 8.44 0.13
N ASP A 260 18.84 9.68 0.63
CA ASP A 260 20.10 10.31 1.02
C ASP A 260 20.71 9.73 2.29
N LYS A 261 19.91 8.99 3.07
CA LYS A 261 20.38 8.26 4.25
C LYS A 261 21.09 6.95 3.88
N VAL A 262 20.97 6.49 2.63
CA VAL A 262 21.62 5.27 2.12
C VAL A 262 23.09 5.57 1.81
N ARG A 263 23.98 5.20 2.74
CA ARG A 263 25.43 5.45 2.64
C ARG A 263 26.18 4.52 1.68
N ASP A 264 25.66 3.31 1.49
CA ASP A 264 26.28 2.33 0.60
C ASP A 264 25.92 2.65 -0.85
N HIS A 265 26.93 3.00 -1.66
CA HIS A 265 26.74 3.37 -3.06
C HIS A 265 26.22 2.21 -3.92
N GLU A 266 26.52 0.95 -3.58
CA GLU A 266 26.02 -0.22 -4.31
C GLU A 266 24.52 -0.37 -4.06
N VAL A 267 24.09 -0.24 -2.80
CA VAL A 267 22.68 -0.28 -2.41
C VAL A 267 21.90 0.88 -3.04
N ARG A 268 22.44 2.11 -2.93
CA ARG A 268 21.82 3.31 -3.50
C ARG A 268 21.67 3.17 -5.01
N GLY A 269 22.73 2.75 -5.71
CA GLY A 269 22.69 2.55 -7.16
C GLY A 269 21.69 1.46 -7.58
N PHE A 270 21.50 0.42 -6.77
CA PHE A 270 20.47 -0.59 -7.02
C PHE A 270 19.04 -0.04 -6.88
N ILE A 271 18.78 0.73 -5.81
CA ILE A 271 17.49 1.41 -5.62
C ILE A 271 17.23 2.40 -6.76
N GLU A 272 18.23 3.17 -7.18
CA GLU A 272 18.08 4.16 -8.25
C GLU A 272 17.75 3.54 -9.62
N LYS A 273 18.21 2.31 -9.90
CA LYS A 273 17.80 1.55 -11.10
C LYS A 273 16.32 1.14 -11.05
N CYS A 274 15.80 0.86 -9.85
CA CYS A 274 14.38 0.55 -9.65
C CYS A 274 13.51 1.81 -9.75
N LEU A 275 14.01 2.95 -9.27
CA LEU A 275 13.32 4.25 -9.29
C LEU A 275 13.59 5.09 -10.55
N ALA A 276 14.10 4.46 -11.62
CA ALA A 276 14.30 5.13 -12.90
C ALA A 276 12.95 5.38 -13.61
N SER A 277 12.95 6.23 -14.65
CA SER A 277 11.81 6.39 -15.55
C SER A 277 11.41 5.05 -16.16
N ALA A 278 10.13 4.84 -16.48
CA ALA A 278 9.61 3.57 -16.99
C ALA A 278 10.45 3.00 -18.16
N SER A 279 10.91 3.87 -19.07
CA SER A 279 11.74 3.52 -20.24
C SER A 279 13.16 3.03 -19.91
N LEU A 280 13.71 3.38 -18.75
CA LEU A 280 15.06 3.02 -18.30
C LEU A 280 15.04 2.03 -17.13
N ARG A 281 13.86 1.76 -16.56
CA ARG A 281 13.68 0.89 -15.40
C ARG A 281 13.91 -0.56 -15.82
N LEU A 282 14.78 -1.24 -15.08
CA LEU A 282 15.11 -2.63 -15.34
C LEU A 282 13.94 -3.55 -14.96
N SER A 283 13.72 -4.61 -15.72
CA SER A 283 12.75 -5.66 -15.38
C SER A 283 13.19 -6.48 -14.17
N ALA A 284 12.27 -7.24 -13.57
CA ALA A 284 12.58 -8.16 -12.47
C ALA A 284 13.71 -9.15 -12.84
N ARG A 285 13.72 -9.63 -14.09
CA ARG A 285 14.73 -10.55 -14.61
C ARG A 285 16.11 -9.91 -14.71
N GLU A 286 16.18 -8.65 -15.14
CA GLU A 286 17.44 -7.92 -15.25
C GLU A 286 18.01 -7.58 -13.86
N LEU A 287 17.16 -7.13 -12.93
CA LEU A 287 17.56 -6.86 -11.55
C LEU A 287 18.09 -8.11 -10.83
N LEU A 288 17.54 -9.29 -11.10
CA LEU A 288 18.06 -10.55 -10.55
C LEU A 288 19.51 -10.84 -10.96
N ASN A 289 19.95 -10.30 -12.10
CA ASN A 289 21.32 -10.43 -12.61
C ASN A 289 22.21 -9.22 -12.25
N ASP A 290 21.71 -8.28 -11.45
CA ASP A 290 22.46 -7.11 -11.04
C ASP A 290 23.62 -7.49 -10.10
N HIS A 291 24.77 -6.83 -10.27
CA HIS A 291 25.98 -7.05 -9.47
C HIS A 291 25.71 -7.01 -7.96
N PHE A 292 24.83 -6.09 -7.52
CA PHE A 292 24.43 -5.97 -6.12
C PHE A 292 23.89 -7.28 -5.54
N LEU A 293 23.10 -8.03 -6.32
CA LEU A 293 22.49 -9.29 -5.89
C LEU A 293 23.38 -10.51 -6.15
N CYS A 294 24.27 -10.47 -7.14
CA CYS A 294 25.12 -11.60 -7.52
C CYS A 294 26.32 -11.85 -6.59
N ASN A 295 26.92 -10.82 -5.99
CA ASN A 295 28.22 -10.93 -5.30
C ASN A 295 28.29 -11.95 -4.16
N ASP A 296 27.17 -12.24 -3.48
CA ASP A 296 27.16 -13.15 -2.32
C ASP A 296 27.06 -14.65 -2.68
N GLU A 297 26.68 -15.01 -3.91
CA GLU A 297 26.54 -16.44 -4.27
C GLU A 297 27.92 -17.14 -4.35
N SER A 298 28.95 -16.37 -4.70
CA SER A 298 30.36 -16.82 -4.81
C SER A 298 30.97 -17.19 -3.46
N GLU A 299 30.60 -16.48 -2.38
CA GLU A 299 31.12 -16.74 -1.03
C GLU A 299 30.44 -17.92 -0.33
N CYS A 300 29.22 -18.28 -0.75
CA CYS A 300 28.50 -19.41 -0.16
C CYS A 300 28.99 -20.75 -0.72
N LYS A 301 29.36 -20.81 -2.00
CA LYS A 301 29.92 -22.02 -2.64
C LYS A 301 31.35 -22.35 -2.19
N THR A 302 32.09 -21.38 -1.68
CA THR A 302 33.48 -21.56 -1.23
C THR A 302 33.59 -22.07 0.21
N LYS A 303 32.53 -21.94 1.03
CA LYS A 303 32.54 -22.41 2.44
C LYS A 303 32.08 -23.85 2.64
N GLU A 304 31.43 -24.47 1.65
CA GLU A 304 31.04 -25.89 1.70
C GLU A 304 32.19 -26.86 1.34
N ASN A 305 33.31 -26.37 0.80
CA ASN A 305 34.43 -27.20 0.32
C ASN A 305 35.71 -27.15 1.19
N TYR A 306 35.64 -26.61 2.42
CA TYR A 306 36.79 -26.56 3.34
C TYR A 306 36.46 -27.14 4.74
N PHE A 307 35.74 -28.26 4.77
CA PHE A 307 35.78 -29.19 5.90
C PHE A 307 36.49 -30.47 5.46
N ASP A 308 37.82 -30.40 5.36
CA ASP A 308 38.66 -31.56 5.56
C ASP A 308 39.77 -31.23 6.56
N HIS A 309 40.08 -32.20 7.40
CA HIS A 309 40.85 -32.11 8.62
C HIS A 309 42.25 -31.51 8.45
N THR A 310 42.66 -30.57 9.31
CA THR A 310 43.76 -30.73 10.29
C THR A 310 44.29 -29.40 10.86
N HIS A 311 44.69 -29.48 12.13
CA HIS A 311 45.57 -28.58 12.89
C HIS A 311 45.01 -27.29 13.54
N CYS A 312 44.64 -27.50 14.80
CA CYS A 312 44.74 -26.58 15.92
C CYS A 312 46.07 -25.79 15.93
N SER A 313 46.00 -24.45 15.98
CA SER A 313 46.99 -23.60 16.64
C SER A 313 46.46 -22.18 16.86
N ASN A 314 46.71 -21.68 18.07
CA ASN A 314 46.42 -20.38 18.65
C ASN A 314 46.54 -19.16 17.72
N GLY A 315 45.67 -18.16 17.96
CA GLY A 315 45.89 -16.79 17.50
C GLY A 315 44.79 -15.82 17.94
N TYR A 316 45.01 -15.17 19.09
CA TYR A 316 44.27 -14.04 19.66
C TYR A 316 43.90 -12.95 18.64
N TYR A 317 42.69 -12.35 18.75
CA TYR A 317 42.51 -10.89 18.68
C TYR A 317 41.27 -10.40 19.46
N ILE A 318 41.57 -9.78 20.61
CA ILE A 318 41.07 -8.51 21.19
C ILE A 318 39.55 -8.23 21.20
N HIS A 319 38.98 -8.35 22.39
CA HIS A 319 37.83 -7.59 22.90
C HIS A 319 38.26 -6.18 23.35
N ASN A 320 37.44 -5.16 23.06
CA ASN A 320 37.15 -4.00 23.91
C ASN A 320 35.90 -3.31 23.32
N ASN A 321 34.70 -3.45 23.92
CA ASN A 321 34.11 -2.62 25.00
C ASN A 321 34.01 -1.12 24.62
N VAL A 322 32.94 -0.35 24.86
CA VAL A 322 31.52 -0.47 25.26
C VAL A 322 31.01 0.99 25.16
N ASN A 323 29.71 1.21 24.93
CA ASN A 323 28.85 2.29 25.46
C ASN A 323 27.49 2.10 24.75
N GLN A 324 26.46 1.46 25.29
CA GLN A 324 25.74 1.62 26.56
C GLN A 324 25.23 3.04 26.82
N TRP A 325 24.09 3.37 26.20
CA TRP A 325 23.07 4.21 26.82
C TRP A 325 21.75 3.43 26.86
N ALA A 326 21.18 3.39 28.07
CA ALA A 326 19.98 2.68 28.44
C ALA A 326 18.83 3.69 28.60
N TYR A 327 17.68 3.34 28.02
CA TYR A 327 16.29 3.57 28.44
C TYR A 327 15.84 4.98 28.90
N ASN A 328 14.81 5.53 28.24
CA ASN A 328 13.39 5.39 28.63
C ASN A 328 12.50 6.31 27.78
N GLY A 329 11.26 5.88 27.50
CA GLY A 329 10.21 6.78 27.00
C GLY A 329 9.23 6.05 26.08
N ASN A 330 8.08 5.68 26.62
CA ASN A 330 6.98 5.05 25.91
C ASN A 330 6.32 6.05 24.96
N GLU A 331 6.33 5.77 23.67
CA GLU A 331 5.34 6.31 22.73
C GLU A 331 4.88 5.16 21.84
N THR A 332 3.68 4.68 22.11
CA THR A 332 2.89 3.88 21.18
C THR A 332 2.48 4.80 20.04
N VAL A 333 3.26 4.78 18.96
CA VAL A 333 2.85 5.40 17.69
C VAL A 333 1.78 4.49 17.09
N GLU A 334 0.54 4.96 17.10
CA GLU A 334 -0.54 4.36 16.33
C GLU A 334 -0.17 4.46 14.84
N LEU A 335 0.18 3.32 14.27
CA LEU A 335 0.49 3.18 12.85
C LEU A 335 -0.84 3.12 12.09
N HIS A 336 -1.21 4.22 11.44
CA HIS A 336 -2.27 4.23 10.44
C HIS A 336 -1.85 3.34 9.26
N GLY A 337 -2.62 2.27 9.04
CA GLY A 337 -2.48 1.43 7.86
C GLY A 337 -2.97 2.18 6.63
N THR A 338 -2.20 2.15 5.56
CA THR A 338 -2.52 2.86 4.33
C THR A 338 -3.56 2.09 3.51
N GLU A 339 -4.76 2.67 3.37
CA GLU A 339 -5.87 2.16 2.55
C GLU A 339 -5.72 2.56 1.07
N ILE A 340 -6.31 1.73 0.21
CA ILE A 340 -6.10 1.67 -1.24
C ILE A 340 -7.40 2.06 -1.98
N PHE A 341 -7.37 3.04 -2.90
CA PHE A 341 -8.58 3.60 -3.53
C PHE A 341 -8.63 3.44 -5.06
N GLU A 342 -9.82 3.14 -5.63
CA GLU A 342 -10.12 3.09 -7.08
C GLU A 342 -11.06 4.21 -7.50
N PHE A 343 -10.80 4.80 -8.67
CA PHE A 343 -11.78 5.61 -9.41
C PHE A 343 -12.09 4.91 -10.73
N GLN A 344 -13.35 4.58 -10.98
CA GLN A 344 -13.80 3.92 -12.22
C GLN A 344 -14.13 4.98 -13.29
N GLU A 345 -13.83 4.70 -14.56
CA GLU A 345 -14.23 5.54 -15.71
C GLU A 345 -15.76 5.54 -15.97
N GLY A 346 -16.51 4.68 -15.27
CA GLY A 346 -17.96 4.56 -15.37
C GLY A 346 -18.76 5.20 -14.24
N ASP A 347 -18.12 5.90 -13.30
CA ASP A 347 -18.80 6.64 -12.23
C ASP A 347 -19.45 7.93 -12.83
N HIS A 348 -20.53 7.71 -13.59
CA HIS A 348 -21.47 8.69 -14.15
C HIS A 348 -20.86 9.99 -14.69
N GLU A 349 -20.57 10.02 -16.00
CA GLU A 349 -20.62 11.27 -16.81
C GLU A 349 -21.96 12.03 -16.61
N ASP A 350 -23.02 11.37 -16.15
CA ASP A 350 -24.30 11.98 -15.79
C ASP A 350 -24.33 12.65 -14.39
N SER A 351 -23.25 12.61 -13.62
CA SER A 351 -23.15 13.26 -12.29
C SER A 351 -22.02 14.28 -12.15
N ALA A 352 -21.15 14.37 -13.17
CA ALA A 352 -20.01 15.29 -13.22
C ALA A 352 -20.39 16.78 -13.21
N GLU A 353 -21.68 17.13 -13.35
CA GLU A 353 -22.15 18.52 -13.39
C GLU A 353 -22.33 19.19 -12.02
N LYS A 354 -22.10 18.50 -10.89
CA LYS A 354 -22.59 19.01 -9.60
C LYS A 354 -21.75 20.13 -8.97
N TYR A 355 -20.44 20.16 -9.24
CA TYR A 355 -19.52 21.23 -8.82
C TYR A 355 -18.51 21.54 -9.92
N ASP A 356 -19.01 21.75 -11.14
CA ASP A 356 -18.21 22.24 -12.25
C ASP A 356 -18.07 23.76 -12.14
N LYS A 357 -16.86 24.24 -11.85
CA LYS A 357 -16.52 25.66 -11.99
C LYS A 357 -15.49 25.81 -13.09
N LYS A 358 -15.94 26.42 -14.19
CA LYS A 358 -15.07 26.89 -15.26
C LYS A 358 -14.42 28.19 -14.81
N PHE A 359 -13.14 28.12 -14.44
CA PHE A 359 -12.32 29.31 -14.32
C PHE A 359 -11.89 29.71 -15.73
N ASP A 360 -11.58 30.99 -15.93
CA ASP A 360 -11.34 31.56 -17.26
C ASP A 360 -10.25 30.79 -18.05
N ASN A 361 -9.42 29.99 -17.35
CA ASN A 361 -8.31 29.24 -17.92
C ASN A 361 -8.22 27.73 -17.60
N VAL A 362 -9.03 27.19 -16.69
CA VAL A 362 -8.91 25.80 -16.21
C VAL A 362 -10.29 25.24 -15.84
N HIS A 363 -10.59 24.02 -16.28
CA HIS A 363 -11.75 23.24 -15.84
C HIS A 363 -11.35 22.36 -14.67
N ILE A 364 -11.95 22.59 -13.51
CA ILE A 364 -11.68 21.82 -12.32
C ILE A 364 -12.95 21.09 -11.93
N SER A 365 -12.84 19.80 -11.69
CA SER A 365 -13.87 19.02 -11.03
C SER A 365 -13.28 18.26 -9.85
N ILE A 366 -14.10 18.07 -8.82
CA ILE A 366 -13.75 17.24 -7.68
C ILE A 366 -14.78 16.14 -7.52
N THR A 367 -14.32 14.94 -7.19
CA THR A 367 -15.17 13.80 -6.88
C THR A 367 -14.61 13.11 -5.65
N GLY A 368 -15.44 12.76 -4.69
CA GLY A 368 -15.01 12.13 -3.46
C GLY A 368 -15.67 10.78 -3.22
N LYS A 369 -14.97 9.93 -2.46
CA LYS A 369 -15.53 8.71 -1.87
C LYS A 369 -15.20 8.69 -0.38
N ARG A 370 -16.10 8.16 0.44
CA ARG A 370 -15.87 7.98 1.87
C ARG A 370 -15.00 6.75 2.10
N ARG A 371 -14.06 6.81 3.04
CA ARG A 371 -13.27 5.64 3.46
C ARG A 371 -14.14 4.65 4.23
N ASP A 372 -13.87 3.37 4.05
CA ASP A 372 -14.73 2.27 4.51
C ASP A 372 -14.71 2.10 6.04
N ASN A 373 -13.63 2.53 6.70
CA ASN A 373 -13.51 2.63 8.16
C ASN A 373 -14.33 3.78 8.78
N GLY A 374 -14.79 4.73 7.97
CA GLY A 374 -15.55 5.90 8.40
C GLY A 374 -14.69 7.05 8.94
N ASP A 375 -13.36 6.94 8.92
CA ASP A 375 -12.40 7.85 9.55
C ASP A 375 -11.80 8.89 8.58
N GLY A 376 -12.15 8.84 7.30
CA GLY A 376 -11.72 9.86 6.33
C GLY A 376 -12.50 9.83 5.02
N LEU A 377 -12.10 10.71 4.11
CA LEU A 377 -12.54 10.80 2.72
C LEU A 377 -11.33 10.60 1.80
N PHE A 378 -11.59 10.26 0.55
CA PHE A 378 -10.59 10.23 -0.51
C PHE A 378 -11.14 10.98 -1.71
N LEU A 379 -10.44 12.03 -2.12
CA LEU A 379 -10.90 12.99 -3.11
C LEU A 379 -10.01 12.89 -4.35
N ARG A 380 -10.64 12.97 -5.52
CA ARG A 380 -10.00 13.13 -6.82
C ARG A 380 -10.29 14.53 -7.32
N LEU A 381 -9.26 15.34 -7.46
CA LEU A 381 -9.30 16.63 -8.14
C LEU A 381 -8.82 16.42 -9.58
N ARG A 382 -9.72 16.62 -10.54
CA ARG A 382 -9.43 16.60 -11.97
C ARG A 382 -9.25 18.03 -12.44
N ILE A 383 -8.10 18.32 -13.03
CA ILE A 383 -7.75 19.63 -13.57
C ILE A 383 -7.53 19.44 -15.07
N ALA A 384 -8.34 20.09 -15.90
CA ALA A 384 -8.19 20.11 -17.35
C ALA A 384 -7.89 21.54 -17.81
N ASP A 385 -6.75 21.73 -18.46
CA ASP A 385 -6.39 23.03 -19.02
C ASP A 385 -7.07 23.28 -20.39
N LYS A 386 -6.80 24.46 -20.97
CA LYS A 386 -7.34 24.88 -22.28
C LYS A 386 -6.82 24.01 -23.44
N GLU A 387 -5.67 23.38 -23.25
CA GLU A 387 -4.97 22.58 -24.25
C GLU A 387 -5.45 21.12 -24.23
N GLY A 388 -6.31 20.78 -23.27
CA GLY A 388 -6.92 19.46 -23.12
C GLY A 388 -6.09 18.50 -22.28
N LEU A 389 -5.00 18.98 -21.65
CA LEU A 389 -4.22 18.17 -20.74
C LEU A 389 -5.00 17.98 -19.44
N VAL A 390 -5.29 16.73 -19.12
CA VAL A 390 -6.01 16.35 -17.91
C VAL A 390 -5.01 15.84 -16.87
N ARG A 391 -5.11 16.38 -15.66
CA ARG A 391 -4.36 15.94 -14.49
C ARG A 391 -5.35 15.43 -13.45
N ASN A 392 -5.18 14.19 -13.03
CA ASN A 392 -5.98 13.61 -11.94
C ASN A 392 -5.12 13.55 -10.67
N ILE A 393 -5.47 14.34 -9.68
CA ILE A 393 -4.80 14.36 -8.38
C ILE A 393 -5.68 13.63 -7.38
N TYR A 394 -5.12 12.58 -6.80
CA TYR A 394 -5.79 11.70 -5.86
C TYR A 394 -5.21 11.92 -4.47
N PHE A 395 -6.05 12.22 -3.47
CA PHE A 395 -5.58 12.49 -2.12
C PHE A 395 -6.59 12.08 -1.04
N PRO A 396 -6.11 11.54 0.08
CA PRO A 396 -6.92 11.39 1.28
C PRO A 396 -7.22 12.75 1.92
N PHE A 397 -8.39 12.84 2.53
CA PHE A 397 -8.82 13.95 3.37
C PHE A 397 -9.24 13.39 4.73
N ASP A 398 -8.58 13.79 5.81
CA ASP A 398 -8.91 13.41 7.18
C ASP A 398 -9.95 14.36 7.76
N MET A 399 -11.07 13.83 8.25
CA MET A 399 -12.18 14.69 8.70
C MET A 399 -11.94 15.34 10.07
N GLU A 400 -10.99 14.81 10.86
CA GLU A 400 -10.67 15.34 12.17
C GLU A 400 -9.54 16.37 12.10
N THR A 401 -8.56 16.15 11.21
CA THR A 401 -7.37 17.00 11.11
C THR A 401 -7.38 17.97 9.93
N ASP A 402 -8.00 17.60 8.81
CA ASP A 402 -7.94 18.41 7.59
C ASP A 402 -9.11 19.40 7.51
N THR A 403 -8.82 20.58 6.99
CA THR A 403 -9.85 21.54 6.59
C THR A 403 -9.82 21.69 5.08
N ALA A 404 -10.99 21.90 4.46
CA ALA A 404 -11.06 22.11 3.01
C ALA A 404 -10.16 23.28 2.57
N ILE A 405 -10.03 24.31 3.41
CA ILE A 405 -9.19 25.47 3.13
C ILE A 405 -7.69 25.20 3.31
N SER A 406 -7.27 24.34 4.25
CA SER A 406 -5.86 23.95 4.38
C SER A 406 -5.44 23.11 3.19
N VAL A 407 -6.25 22.11 2.83
CA VAL A 407 -5.97 21.24 1.69
C VAL A 407 -6.03 22.02 0.37
N ALA A 408 -7.03 22.87 0.17
CA ALA A 408 -7.11 23.74 -1.01
C ALA A 408 -5.93 24.71 -1.10
N ARG A 409 -5.49 25.27 0.04
CA ARG A 409 -4.34 26.16 0.07
C ARG A 409 -3.08 25.43 -0.34
N GLU A 410 -2.83 24.26 0.22
CA GLU A 410 -1.71 23.42 -0.18
C GLU A 410 -1.79 23.03 -1.65
N MET A 411 -2.98 22.74 -2.18
CA MET A 411 -3.18 22.44 -3.60
C MET A 411 -2.84 23.62 -4.50
N VAL A 412 -3.38 24.81 -4.21
CA VAL A 412 -3.09 26.01 -5.01
C VAL A 412 -1.62 26.39 -4.90
N GLU A 413 -1.04 26.31 -3.71
CA GLU A 413 0.38 26.63 -3.46
C GLU A 413 1.32 25.62 -4.15
N GLU A 414 0.97 24.34 -4.19
CA GLU A 414 1.85 23.30 -4.71
C GLU A 414 1.61 22.96 -6.20
N LEU A 415 0.41 23.17 -6.76
CA LEU A 415 0.05 22.74 -8.12
C LEU A 415 0.05 23.87 -9.18
N GLU A 416 0.60 25.05 -8.86
CA GLU A 416 0.73 26.22 -9.76
C GLU A 416 -0.63 26.63 -10.39
N MET A 417 -1.67 26.65 -9.57
CA MET A 417 -3.03 27.01 -10.00
C MET A 417 -3.24 28.53 -9.86
N ASP A 418 -2.65 29.30 -10.76
CA ASP A 418 -2.57 30.77 -10.64
C ASP A 418 -3.92 31.51 -10.80
N ASP A 419 -4.95 30.85 -11.33
CA ASP A 419 -6.24 31.46 -11.69
C ASP A 419 -7.43 31.00 -10.83
N CYS A 420 -7.20 30.17 -9.81
CA CYS A 420 -8.26 29.58 -8.99
C CYS A 420 -8.15 30.05 -7.54
N ASP A 421 -9.12 30.83 -7.05
CA ASP A 421 -9.09 31.22 -5.64
C ASP A 421 -9.11 29.97 -4.75
N VAL A 422 -8.20 29.94 -3.76
CA VAL A 422 -8.15 28.89 -2.70
C VAL A 422 -9.53 28.64 -2.11
N THR A 423 -10.33 29.70 -1.93
CA THR A 423 -11.70 29.60 -1.43
C THR A 423 -12.62 28.84 -2.37
N ASN A 424 -12.44 28.93 -3.68
CA ASN A 424 -13.26 28.18 -4.64
C ASN A 424 -12.94 26.68 -4.61
N ILE A 425 -11.68 26.30 -4.52
CA ILE A 425 -11.30 24.88 -4.39
C ILE A 425 -11.73 24.35 -3.02
N ALA A 426 -11.59 25.16 -1.96
CA ALA A 426 -12.08 24.82 -0.62
C ALA A 426 -13.61 24.63 -0.64
N ASP A 427 -14.36 25.50 -1.30
CA ASP A 427 -15.82 25.37 -1.45
C ASP A 427 -16.20 24.11 -2.25
N MET A 428 -15.42 23.76 -3.27
CA MET A 428 -15.61 22.53 -4.04
C MET A 428 -15.35 21.29 -3.17
N ILE A 429 -14.27 21.30 -2.39
CA ILE A 429 -13.97 20.26 -1.40
C ILE A 429 -15.10 20.18 -0.37
N ASP A 430 -15.45 21.27 0.30
CA ASP A 430 -16.53 21.30 1.31
C ASP A 430 -17.88 20.86 0.72
N GLY A 431 -18.19 21.24 -0.52
CA GLY A 431 -19.41 20.83 -1.22
C GLY A 431 -19.45 19.34 -1.51
N GLU A 432 -18.34 18.77 -1.97
CA GLU A 432 -18.22 17.34 -2.22
C GLU A 432 -18.27 16.55 -0.91
N ILE A 433 -17.57 17.01 0.13
CA ILE A 433 -17.61 16.41 1.47
C ILE A 433 -19.03 16.44 2.05
N ALA A 434 -19.73 17.57 1.95
CA ALA A 434 -21.10 17.71 2.44
C ALA A 434 -22.09 16.80 1.69
N SER A 435 -21.79 16.44 0.45
CA SER A 435 -22.58 15.48 -0.33
C SER A 435 -22.41 14.03 0.15
N LEU A 436 -21.21 13.70 0.64
CA LEU A 436 -20.85 12.37 1.14
C LEU A 436 -21.17 12.20 2.63
N ILE A 437 -21.19 13.30 3.39
CA ILE A 437 -21.37 13.30 4.84
C ILE A 437 -22.48 14.28 5.26
N PRO A 438 -23.69 13.76 5.53
CA PRO A 438 -24.79 14.57 6.03
C PRO A 438 -24.45 15.19 7.38
N GLY A 439 -24.30 16.52 7.43
CA GLY A 439 -23.98 17.27 8.66
C GLY A 439 -22.57 17.84 8.73
N TRP A 440 -21.76 17.71 7.67
CA TRP A 440 -20.50 18.45 7.54
C TRP A 440 -20.70 19.96 7.72
N ARG A 441 -19.85 20.60 8.52
CA ARG A 441 -19.81 22.05 8.68
C ARG A 441 -18.59 22.57 7.94
N SER A 442 -18.80 23.41 6.93
CA SER A 442 -17.70 24.06 6.24
C SER A 442 -16.87 24.88 7.21
N GLY A 443 -15.55 24.94 6.98
CA GLY A 443 -14.59 25.60 7.87
C GLY A 443 -14.71 27.13 7.97
N LEU A 444 -15.79 27.72 7.44
CA LEU A 444 -16.05 29.16 7.40
C LEU A 444 -17.00 29.67 8.50
N GLU A 445 -17.41 28.84 9.47
CA GLU A 445 -18.09 29.30 10.69
C GLU A 445 -17.12 29.53 11.86
N VAL A 446 -16.18 30.47 11.71
CA VAL A 446 -15.52 31.10 12.87
C VAL A 446 -15.87 32.58 12.90
N GLU A 447 -16.83 32.90 13.77
CA GLU A 447 -17.25 34.21 14.29
C GLU A 447 -17.89 35.24 13.34
N SER A 448 -19.22 35.16 13.21
CA SER A 448 -20.07 36.37 13.12
C SER A 448 -21.13 36.38 14.24
N SER A 449 -20.64 36.31 15.48
CA SER A 449 -21.41 36.75 16.65
C SER A 449 -20.91 38.14 17.04
N PHE A 450 -21.84 39.07 17.29
CA PHE A 450 -21.68 40.54 17.49
C PHE A 450 -21.63 41.33 16.16
N CYS A 451 -22.56 42.23 15.80
CA CYS A 451 -23.56 42.98 16.56
C CYS A 451 -24.79 43.29 15.69
N ASN A 452 -25.98 43.10 16.26
CA ASN A 452 -27.17 43.87 15.91
C ASN A 452 -26.91 45.36 16.27
N CYS A 453 -26.67 46.22 15.28
CA CYS A 453 -27.05 47.62 15.40
C CYS A 453 -27.46 48.16 14.04
N ALA A 454 -28.66 48.72 14.02
CA ALA A 454 -29.30 49.33 12.87
C ALA A 454 -28.53 50.57 12.35
N SER A 455 -28.79 50.85 11.07
CA SER A 455 -28.78 52.16 10.40
C SER A 455 -27.45 52.94 10.24
N VAL A 456 -27.10 53.11 8.95
CA VAL A 456 -26.68 54.36 8.28
C VAL A 456 -25.33 55.00 8.66
N MET A 457 -24.45 55.03 7.64
CA MET A 457 -23.38 55.98 7.28
C MET A 457 -22.09 56.13 8.12
N ASP A 458 -21.00 56.10 7.33
CA ASP A 458 -19.79 56.94 7.36
C ASP A 458 -18.51 56.54 8.13
N PHE A 459 -17.46 56.38 7.30
CA PHE A 459 -16.08 56.88 7.35
C PHE A 459 -15.25 56.86 8.65
N ASN A 460 -14.04 56.29 8.48
CA ASN A 460 -12.80 56.44 9.25
C ASN A 460 -12.78 55.93 10.69
N VAL A 461 -11.95 54.92 10.97
CA VAL A 461 -10.79 54.99 11.88
C VAL A 461 -9.86 53.79 11.61
N MET A 462 -8.67 54.06 11.04
CA MET A 462 -7.46 53.28 11.34
C MET A 462 -7.05 53.58 12.79
N GLN A 463 -6.87 52.58 13.65
CA GLN A 463 -5.67 52.44 14.51
C GLN A 463 -5.77 51.27 15.50
N TYR A 464 -4.67 50.50 15.54
CA TYR A 464 -4.20 49.61 16.62
C TYR A 464 -4.99 48.33 16.94
N CYS A 465 -4.55 47.22 16.34
CA CYS A 465 -4.02 46.11 17.13
C CYS A 465 -2.99 45.34 16.28
N GLY A 466 -1.73 45.32 16.74
CA GLY A 466 -0.62 44.67 16.07
C GLY A 466 -0.22 43.36 16.75
N ASN A 467 0.60 42.59 16.01
CA ASN A 467 1.44 41.45 16.41
C ASN A 467 0.65 40.18 16.79
N GLU A 468 0.91 38.96 16.33
CA GLU A 468 1.97 38.26 15.58
C GLU A 468 1.22 37.15 14.79
N CYS A 469 1.50 36.86 13.51
CA CYS A 469 2.49 35.86 13.11
C CYS A 469 2.90 36.11 11.65
N VAL A 470 4.16 36.45 11.46
CA VAL A 470 4.87 36.36 10.19
C VAL A 470 5.81 35.17 10.33
N GLU A 471 5.69 34.17 9.48
CA GLU A 471 6.87 33.45 8.99
C GLU A 471 6.58 32.95 7.57
N LYS A 472 7.14 33.68 6.60
CA LYS A 472 7.20 33.34 5.17
C LYS A 472 8.36 32.39 4.94
N HIS A 473 8.20 31.31 4.18
CA HIS A 473 9.24 30.68 3.33
C HIS A 473 8.46 30.00 2.18
N GLY A 474 8.69 30.15 0.89
CA GLY A 474 9.79 30.72 0.15
C GLY A 474 10.15 29.79 -1.02
N ARG A 475 9.57 30.07 -2.21
CA ARG A 475 10.25 30.10 -3.52
C ARG A 475 10.24 28.82 -4.40
N PHE A 476 10.30 29.10 -5.71
CA PHE A 476 10.70 28.29 -6.89
C PHE A 476 9.57 27.64 -7.69
N ASP A 477 9.70 27.33 -8.98
CA ASP A 477 10.31 27.89 -10.21
C ASP A 477 10.06 26.79 -11.27
N GLU A 478 9.50 27.21 -12.40
CA GLU A 478 8.84 26.52 -13.52
C GLU A 478 9.73 25.54 -14.33
N ILE A 479 9.17 24.47 -14.94
CA ILE A 479 9.62 23.83 -16.22
C ILE A 479 8.48 23.01 -16.86
N THR A 480 8.24 23.26 -18.16
CA THR A 480 7.23 22.69 -19.08
C THR A 480 7.76 21.51 -19.94
N SER A 481 6.88 20.65 -20.46
CA SER A 481 7.22 19.75 -21.58
C SER A 481 6.07 19.52 -22.56
N GLU A 482 6.33 19.82 -23.84
CA GLU A 482 5.45 19.69 -25.01
C GLU A 482 5.46 18.27 -25.60
N LEU A 483 4.31 17.78 -26.09
CA LEU A 483 4.25 16.67 -27.05
C LEU A 483 3.34 16.99 -28.24
N LYS A 484 3.89 16.79 -29.44
CA LYS A 484 3.28 17.06 -30.76
C LYS A 484 2.44 15.88 -31.23
N HIS A 485 1.21 16.18 -31.66
CA HIS A 485 0.36 15.27 -32.42
C HIS A 485 0.84 15.12 -33.87
N THR A 486 0.75 13.89 -34.39
CA THR A 486 0.58 13.63 -35.83
C THR A 486 -0.66 12.75 -35.99
N ASP A 487 -1.65 13.28 -36.68
CA ASP A 487 -2.90 12.63 -37.10
C ASP A 487 -2.63 11.55 -38.15
N GLU A 488 -3.42 10.48 -38.12
CA GLU A 488 -3.99 9.89 -39.34
C GLU A 488 -5.23 9.05 -38.99
N GLU A 489 -6.37 9.53 -39.49
CA GLU A 489 -7.68 8.86 -39.50
C GLU A 489 -7.62 7.61 -40.39
N GLU A 490 -8.21 6.49 -39.95
CA GLU A 490 -8.90 5.62 -40.91
C GLU A 490 -10.05 4.83 -40.25
N ALA A 491 -11.23 5.04 -40.81
CA ALA A 491 -12.49 4.46 -40.40
C ALA A 491 -12.60 2.99 -40.82
N PHE A 492 -13.03 2.11 -39.90
CA PHE A 492 -13.65 0.84 -40.28
C PHE A 492 -14.88 0.50 -39.44
N SER A 493 -16.01 0.50 -40.12
CA SER A 493 -17.30 -0.07 -39.74
C SER A 493 -17.29 -1.60 -39.84
N CYS A 494 -17.85 -2.31 -38.86
CA CYS A 494 -18.57 -3.59 -39.07
C CYS A 494 -19.48 -3.98 -37.90
N ARG A 495 -20.78 -3.73 -38.09
CA ARG A 495 -21.95 -4.57 -37.79
C ARG A 495 -21.87 -5.60 -36.65
N ALA A 496 -22.69 -5.32 -35.63
CA ALA A 496 -23.33 -6.31 -34.78
C ALA A 496 -24.11 -7.37 -35.59
N SER A 497 -23.92 -8.64 -35.24
CA SER A 497 -24.88 -9.72 -35.50
C SER A 497 -24.99 -10.59 -34.25
N ASN A 498 -26.19 -10.58 -33.67
CA ASN A 498 -26.68 -11.52 -32.67
C ASN A 498 -26.53 -12.96 -33.17
N VAL A 499 -26.05 -13.89 -32.32
CA VAL A 499 -26.64 -15.23 -32.17
C VAL A 499 -26.46 -15.68 -30.73
N ILE A 500 -27.58 -15.80 -30.03
CA ILE A 500 -27.79 -16.55 -28.80
C ILE A 500 -27.82 -18.04 -29.18
N HIS A 501 -27.05 -18.88 -28.49
CA HIS A 501 -27.55 -20.18 -28.04
C HIS A 501 -26.78 -20.71 -26.83
#